data_AF-A0A924Q8M2-F1
#
_entry.id   AF-A0A924Q8M2-F1
#
_cell.length_a   1.000
_cell.length_b   1.000
_cell.length_c   1.000
_cell.angle_alpha   90.00
_cell.angle_beta   90.00
_cell.angle_gamma   90.00
#
_symmetry.space_group_name_H-M   'P 1'
#
loop_
_entity.id
_entity.type
_entity.pdbx_description
1 polymer ?
#
loop_
_entity_poly.entity_id
_entity_poly.type
_entity_poly.pdbx_seq_one_letter_code
_entity_poly.pdbx_strand_id
1 'polypeptide(L)'
;MTIWWLFLLLGTIGATGIAFIWLIVKIGSTSQPAKKAKNAAGTIQEAADADVEHIFNEDFREELRNRGRLHFEKIIGENAMFLQQDLRLTTSQLNEYMKTEISSKLKEEFKKYEESIMDAKQMAIESIQKTNAAIDEQRALLGQAVQKEIVAEKQQLVQRFEQNMTDIVNHYVIAAIGNQIDLNDQLEYILADLEANKAAMIEDITNGA
;
A
#
# COMPACT_ATOMS: atom_id res chain seq x y z
N MET A 1 100.08 -63.80 10.49
CA MET A 1 98.86 -64.44 11.03
C MET A 1 99.23 -65.82 11.53
N THR A 2 98.95 -66.14 12.79
CA THR A 2 99.31 -67.43 13.40
C THR A 2 98.27 -68.50 13.01
N ILE A 3 98.75 -69.73 12.77
CA ILE A 3 97.95 -70.92 12.42
C ILE A 3 96.78 -71.19 13.39
N TRP A 4 96.89 -70.73 14.63
CA TRP A 4 95.84 -70.80 15.63
C TRP A 4 94.57 -70.00 15.29
N TRP A 5 94.70 -68.90 14.54
CA TRP A 5 93.56 -68.07 14.16
C TRP A 5 92.70 -68.73 13.06
N LEU A 6 93.32 -69.54 12.21
CA LEU A 6 92.65 -70.32 11.16
C LEU A 6 91.74 -71.41 11.75
N PHE A 7 92.19 -72.11 12.80
CA PHE A 7 91.37 -73.12 13.48
C PHE A 7 90.15 -72.51 14.19
N LEU A 8 90.30 -71.31 14.76
CA LEU A 8 89.20 -70.60 15.42
C LEU A 8 88.11 -70.15 14.43
N LEU A 9 88.53 -69.68 13.25
CA LEU A 9 87.64 -69.22 12.19
C LEU A 9 86.94 -70.39 11.47
N LEU A 10 87.62 -71.53 11.32
CA LEU A 10 87.00 -72.75 10.79
C LEU A 10 85.96 -73.33 11.76
N GLY A 11 86.22 -73.27 13.07
CA GLY A 11 85.31 -73.75 14.10
C GLY A 11 84.00 -72.96 14.20
N THR A 12 84.06 -71.63 14.07
CA THR A 12 82.85 -70.77 14.10
C THR A 12 81.98 -70.92 12.85
N ILE A 13 82.58 -71.10 11.67
CA ILE A 13 81.83 -71.38 10.43
C ILE A 13 81.14 -72.75 10.49
N GLY A 14 81.82 -73.77 11.04
CA GLY A 14 81.23 -75.10 11.22
C GLY A 14 80.03 -75.11 12.18
N ALA A 15 80.13 -74.40 13.31
CA ALA A 15 79.07 -74.34 14.32
C ALA A 15 77.81 -73.60 13.81
N THR A 16 77.98 -72.53 13.05
CA THR A 16 76.87 -71.77 12.46
C THR A 16 76.14 -72.56 11.37
N GLY A 17 76.86 -73.36 10.56
CA GLY A 17 76.25 -74.24 9.57
C GLY A 17 75.35 -75.32 10.17
N ILE A 18 75.79 -75.96 11.26
CA ILE A 18 75.01 -77.02 11.94
C ILE A 18 73.74 -76.45 12.60
N ALA A 19 73.84 -75.27 13.22
CA ALA A 19 72.69 -74.60 13.82
C ALA A 19 71.60 -74.23 12.79
N PHE A 20 72.02 -73.83 11.58
CA PHE A 20 71.09 -73.48 10.50
C PHE A 20 70.36 -74.71 9.94
N ILE A 21 71.07 -75.84 9.76
CA ILE A 21 70.47 -77.10 9.31
C ILE A 21 69.44 -77.60 10.34
N TRP A 22 69.74 -77.49 11.64
CA TRP A 22 68.80 -77.89 12.69
C TRP A 22 67.52 -77.05 12.70
N LEU A 23 67.63 -75.75 12.43
CA LEU A 23 66.49 -74.83 12.39
C LEU A 23 65.57 -75.10 11.19
N ILE A 24 66.14 -75.42 10.01
CA ILE A 24 65.35 -75.82 8.82
C ILE A 24 64.60 -77.13 9.06
N VAL A 25 65.25 -78.13 9.66
CA VAL A 25 64.61 -79.43 9.94
C VAL A 25 63.45 -79.27 10.94
N LYS A 26 63.61 -78.43 11.95
CA LYS A 26 62.57 -78.21 12.98
C LYS A 26 61.37 -77.43 12.45
N ILE A 27 61.55 -76.53 11.49
CA ILE A 27 60.47 -75.75 10.87
C ILE A 27 59.77 -76.51 9.74
N GLY A 28 60.45 -77.44 9.08
CA GLY A 28 59.87 -78.26 7.99
C GLY A 28 59.00 -79.43 8.45
N SER A 29 58.99 -79.79 9.73
CA SER A 29 58.29 -81.01 10.24
C SER A 29 56.93 -80.74 10.89
N THR A 30 56.33 -79.56 10.72
CA THR A 30 55.00 -79.21 11.30
C THR A 30 53.89 -79.10 10.25
N SER A 31 53.94 -79.95 9.22
CA SER A 31 52.88 -80.11 8.22
C SER A 31 52.20 -81.48 8.41
N GLN A 32 51.15 -81.49 9.25
CA GLN A 32 50.22 -82.63 9.33
C GLN A 32 49.38 -82.73 8.04
N PRO A 33 49.14 -83.94 7.50
CA PRO A 33 48.46 -84.12 6.22
C PRO A 33 46.94 -84.16 6.36
N ALA A 34 46.27 -83.67 5.30
CA ALA A 34 44.83 -83.68 5.10
C ALA A 34 44.21 -85.09 5.15
N LYS A 35 43.19 -85.28 6.01
CA LYS A 35 42.16 -86.32 5.85
C LYS A 35 40.79 -85.79 6.32
N LYS A 36 39.76 -86.08 5.51
CA LYS A 36 38.30 -85.85 5.69
C LYS A 36 37.71 -84.49 5.25
N ALA A 37 37.78 -84.21 3.95
CA ALA A 37 36.79 -83.38 3.27
C ALA A 37 35.54 -84.22 2.95
N LYS A 38 34.54 -84.22 3.86
CA LYS A 38 33.13 -84.48 3.50
C LYS A 38 32.10 -84.05 4.57
N ASN A 39 32.54 -83.67 5.78
CA ASN A 39 31.65 -83.13 6.84
C ASN A 39 32.07 -81.73 7.33
N ALA A 40 33.02 -81.05 6.68
CA ALA A 40 33.53 -79.76 7.14
C ALA A 40 32.62 -78.57 6.74
N ALA A 41 31.76 -78.73 5.73
CA ALA A 41 30.85 -77.66 5.30
C ALA A 41 29.76 -77.38 6.35
N GLY A 42 29.23 -78.42 6.99
CA GLY A 42 28.26 -78.26 8.09
C GLY A 42 28.90 -77.63 9.33
N THR A 43 30.11 -78.04 9.70
CA THR A 43 30.79 -77.54 10.91
C THR A 43 31.33 -76.11 10.78
N ILE A 44 31.68 -75.66 9.57
CA ILE A 44 32.10 -74.27 9.34
C ILE A 44 30.88 -73.34 9.29
N GLN A 45 29.78 -73.79 8.68
CA GLN A 45 28.50 -73.06 8.68
C GLN A 45 27.97 -72.91 10.11
N GLU A 46 27.95 -73.99 10.88
CA GLU A 46 27.45 -74.02 12.26
C GLU A 46 28.36 -73.25 13.23
N ALA A 47 29.68 -73.25 13.00
CA ALA A 47 30.61 -72.39 13.73
C ALA A 47 30.46 -70.91 13.36
N ALA A 48 30.19 -70.58 12.09
CA ALA A 48 29.92 -69.21 11.67
C ALA A 48 28.57 -68.70 12.22
N ASP A 49 27.54 -69.54 12.25
CA ASP A 49 26.24 -69.19 12.81
C ASP A 49 26.33 -68.97 14.34
N ALA A 50 27.09 -69.81 15.05
CA ALA A 50 27.33 -69.65 16.49
C ALA A 50 28.17 -68.38 16.81
N ASP A 51 29.15 -68.05 15.97
CA ASP A 51 29.98 -66.85 16.13
C ASP A 51 29.20 -65.56 15.81
N VAL A 52 28.31 -65.60 14.83
CA VAL A 52 27.34 -64.53 14.55
C VAL A 52 26.40 -64.30 15.73
N GLU A 53 25.92 -65.37 16.37
CA GLU A 53 25.03 -65.26 17.53
C GLU A 53 25.73 -64.68 18.77
N HIS A 54 27.04 -64.92 18.93
CA HIS A 54 27.88 -64.28 19.95
C HIS A 54 28.25 -62.82 19.60
N ILE A 55 28.56 -62.52 18.33
CA ILE A 55 28.92 -61.16 17.88
C ILE A 55 27.69 -60.23 17.96
N PHE A 56 26.49 -60.76 17.72
CA PHE A 56 25.22 -60.07 17.92
C PHE A 56 24.50 -60.55 19.18
N ASN A 57 25.22 -60.62 20.30
CA ASN A 57 24.63 -60.97 21.58
C ASN A 57 23.53 -59.97 21.99
N GLU A 58 22.74 -60.36 22.98
CA GLU A 58 21.64 -59.52 23.49
C GLU A 58 22.14 -58.16 23.98
N ASP A 59 23.34 -58.08 24.58
CA ASP A 59 23.93 -56.82 25.05
C ASP A 59 24.24 -55.84 23.90
N PHE A 60 24.77 -56.34 22.77
CA PHE A 60 25.04 -55.53 21.57
C PHE A 60 23.74 -55.04 20.94
N ARG A 61 22.70 -55.88 20.92
CA ARG A 61 21.36 -55.48 20.45
C ARG A 61 20.74 -54.43 21.36
N GLU A 62 20.89 -54.56 22.67
CA GLU A 62 20.45 -53.56 23.64
C GLU A 62 21.23 -52.25 23.52
N GLU A 63 22.56 -52.29 23.35
CA GLU A 63 23.37 -51.08 23.14
C GLU A 63 23.03 -50.39 21.82
N LEU A 64 22.85 -51.16 20.74
CA LEU A 64 22.41 -50.60 19.45
C LEU A 64 21.02 -49.97 19.58
N ARG A 65 20.09 -50.61 20.31
CA ARG A 65 18.75 -50.07 20.57
C ARG A 65 18.82 -48.80 21.41
N ASN A 66 19.65 -48.77 22.45
CA ASN A 66 19.85 -47.61 23.32
C ASN A 66 20.50 -46.45 22.58
N ARG A 67 21.55 -46.72 21.78
CA ARG A 67 22.22 -45.73 20.95
C ARG A 67 21.30 -45.20 19.86
N GLY A 68 20.52 -46.09 19.24
CA GLY A 68 19.46 -45.72 18.30
C GLY A 68 18.43 -44.79 18.94
N ARG A 69 17.90 -45.15 20.11
CA ARG A 69 16.97 -44.30 20.88
C ARG A 69 17.56 -42.94 21.20
N LEU A 70 18.78 -42.89 21.74
CA LEU A 70 19.48 -41.65 22.07
C LEU A 70 19.71 -40.77 20.82
N HIS A 71 20.11 -41.39 19.71
CA HIS A 71 20.33 -40.67 18.45
C HIS A 71 19.01 -40.14 17.87
N PHE A 72 17.92 -40.91 17.93
CA PHE A 72 16.59 -40.45 17.51
C PHE A 72 16.08 -39.32 18.41
N GLU A 73 16.22 -39.45 19.72
CA GLU A 73 15.82 -38.41 20.67
C GLU A 73 16.59 -37.12 20.43
N LYS A 74 17.91 -37.22 20.19
CA LYS A 74 18.75 -36.08 19.80
C LYS A 74 18.27 -35.44 18.51
N ILE A 75 18.06 -36.22 17.45
CA ILE A 75 17.60 -35.69 16.15
C ILE A 75 16.23 -35.04 16.28
N ILE A 76 15.29 -35.65 17.01
CA ILE A 76 13.96 -35.08 17.22
C ILE A 76 14.06 -33.76 17.99
N GLY A 77 14.89 -33.70 19.04
CA GLY A 77 15.13 -32.48 19.82
C GLY A 77 15.75 -31.37 18.98
N GLU A 78 16.78 -31.69 18.19
CA GLU A 78 17.43 -30.74 17.28
C GLU A 78 16.47 -30.23 16.20
N ASN A 79 15.72 -31.13 15.56
CA ASN A 79 14.74 -30.75 14.54
C ASN A 79 13.58 -29.92 15.11
N ALA A 80 13.08 -30.25 16.30
CA ALA A 80 12.06 -29.45 16.97
C ALA A 80 12.58 -28.05 17.32
N MET A 81 13.85 -27.96 17.77
CA MET A 81 14.51 -26.69 18.04
C MET A 81 14.64 -25.83 16.76
N PHE A 82 15.10 -26.43 15.65
CA PHE A 82 15.21 -25.71 14.37
C PHE A 82 13.84 -25.25 13.86
N LEU A 83 12.83 -26.10 13.91
CA LEU A 83 11.47 -25.73 13.51
C LEU A 83 10.94 -24.57 14.36
N GLN A 84 11.12 -24.63 15.69
CA GLN A 84 10.68 -23.55 16.57
C GLN A 84 11.43 -22.24 16.28
N GLN A 85 12.73 -22.31 16.04
CA GLN A 85 13.53 -21.16 15.65
C GLN A 85 13.04 -20.56 14.33
N ASP A 86 12.80 -21.39 13.33
CA ASP A 86 12.34 -20.98 12.00
C ASP A 86 10.94 -20.37 12.05
N LEU A 87 10.01 -20.98 12.80
CA LEU A 87 8.68 -20.42 13.02
C LEU A 87 8.76 -19.06 13.73
N ARG A 88 9.65 -18.90 14.71
CA ARG A 88 9.84 -17.61 15.40
C ARG A 88 10.41 -16.55 14.46
N LEU A 89 11.40 -16.91 13.64
CA LEU A 89 12.01 -16.02 12.66
C LEU A 89 10.99 -15.61 11.58
N THR A 90 10.29 -16.58 11.00
CA THR A 90 9.23 -16.35 10.01
C THR A 90 8.12 -15.47 10.58
N THR A 91 7.68 -15.72 11.82
CA THR A 91 6.67 -14.88 12.49
C THR A 91 7.16 -13.44 12.65
N SER A 92 8.42 -13.24 13.05
CA SER A 92 9.00 -11.90 13.18
C SER A 92 9.10 -11.18 11.83
N GLN A 93 9.58 -11.88 10.80
CA GLN A 93 9.71 -11.34 9.45
C GLN A 93 8.36 -11.00 8.85
N LEU A 94 7.36 -11.88 9.00
CA LEU A 94 6.00 -11.64 8.54
C LEU A 94 5.40 -10.42 9.22
N ASN A 95 5.57 -10.27 10.54
CA ASN A 95 5.08 -9.10 11.28
C ASN A 95 5.72 -7.80 10.77
N GLU A 96 7.04 -7.79 10.57
CA GLU A 96 7.76 -6.61 10.07
C GLU A 96 7.37 -6.26 8.64
N TYR A 97 7.24 -7.28 7.78
CA TYR A 97 6.74 -7.14 6.42
C TYR A 97 5.33 -6.56 6.40
N MET A 98 4.41 -7.13 7.19
CA MET A 98 3.03 -6.64 7.29
C MET A 98 2.99 -5.19 7.78
N LYS A 99 3.73 -4.82 8.83
CA LYS A 99 3.80 -3.44 9.31
C LYS A 99 4.28 -2.48 8.23
N THR A 100 5.33 -2.88 7.52
CA THR A 100 5.92 -2.07 6.45
C THR A 100 4.94 -1.91 5.30
N GLU A 101 4.32 -3.00 4.84
CA GLU A 101 3.38 -2.99 3.72
C GLU A 101 2.12 -2.21 4.06
N ILE A 102 1.53 -2.42 5.25
CA ILE A 102 0.38 -1.66 5.74
C ILE A 102 0.73 -0.17 5.81
N SER A 103 1.88 0.18 6.38
CA SER A 103 2.31 1.58 6.48
C SER A 103 2.54 2.22 5.11
N SER A 104 3.12 1.47 4.17
CA SER A 104 3.34 1.90 2.80
C SER A 104 2.02 2.15 2.08
N LYS A 105 1.11 1.19 2.13
CA LYS A 105 -0.23 1.30 1.53
C LYS A 105 -1.07 2.41 2.13
N LEU A 106 -1.05 2.56 3.46
CA LEU A 106 -1.74 3.67 4.11
C LEU A 106 -1.19 5.02 3.64
N LYS A 107 0.14 5.19 3.56
CA LYS A 107 0.74 6.42 3.04
C LYS A 107 0.36 6.69 1.59
N GLU A 108 0.36 5.67 0.75
CA GLU A 108 -0.07 5.76 -0.65
C GLU A 108 -1.54 6.22 -0.75
N GLU A 109 -2.44 5.61 0.00
CA GLU A 109 -3.86 5.95 0.01
C GLU A 109 -4.11 7.35 0.62
N PHE A 110 -3.41 7.71 1.70
CA PHE A 110 -3.51 9.08 2.26
C PHE A 110 -3.05 10.13 1.26
N LYS A 111 -1.99 9.88 0.50
CA LYS A 111 -1.55 10.79 -0.55
C LYS A 111 -2.60 10.95 -1.65
N LYS A 112 -3.22 9.85 -2.12
CA LYS A 112 -4.32 9.92 -3.09
C LYS A 112 -5.52 10.68 -2.54
N TYR A 113 -5.86 10.48 -1.27
CA TYR A 113 -6.93 11.24 -0.62
C TYR A 113 -6.60 12.73 -0.51
N GLU A 114 -5.37 13.08 -0.14
CA GLU A 114 -4.91 14.47 -0.09
C GLU A 114 -5.02 15.15 -1.47
N GLU A 115 -4.54 14.49 -2.52
CA GLU A 115 -4.66 14.95 -3.91
C GLU A 115 -6.13 15.15 -4.31
N SER A 116 -7.00 14.17 -4.06
CA SER A 116 -8.43 14.26 -4.35
C SER A 116 -9.14 15.39 -3.60
N ILE A 117 -8.79 15.60 -2.32
CA ILE A 117 -9.33 16.72 -1.52
C ILE A 117 -8.84 18.06 -2.07
N MET A 118 -7.57 18.16 -2.47
CA MET A 118 -7.03 19.37 -3.08
C MET A 118 -7.74 19.69 -4.40
N ASP A 119 -7.95 18.70 -5.26
CA ASP A 119 -8.67 18.86 -6.53
C ASP A 119 -10.13 19.27 -6.30
N ALA A 120 -10.83 18.63 -5.35
CA ALA A 120 -12.19 18.98 -4.98
C ALA A 120 -12.28 20.42 -4.43
N LYS A 121 -11.32 20.83 -3.60
CA LYS A 121 -11.22 22.21 -3.09
C LYS A 121 -11.01 23.20 -4.23
N GLN A 122 -10.12 22.88 -5.17
CA GLN A 122 -9.85 23.73 -6.32
C GLN A 122 -11.09 23.88 -7.22
N MET A 123 -11.78 22.77 -7.52
CA MET A 123 -13.06 22.79 -8.25
C MET A 123 -14.13 23.62 -7.55
N ALA A 124 -14.22 23.53 -6.21
CA ALA A 124 -15.17 24.34 -5.44
C ALA A 124 -14.84 25.84 -5.54
N ILE A 125 -13.56 26.21 -5.45
CA ILE A 125 -13.11 27.60 -5.60
C ILE A 125 -13.47 28.11 -7.00
N GLU A 126 -13.14 27.35 -8.05
CA GLU A 126 -13.46 27.72 -9.43
C GLU A 126 -14.97 27.83 -9.67
N SER A 127 -15.76 26.94 -9.08
CA SER A 127 -17.22 27.00 -9.18
C SER A 127 -17.77 28.26 -8.50
N ILE A 128 -17.30 28.58 -7.29
CA ILE A 128 -17.69 29.80 -6.58
C ILE A 128 -17.31 31.05 -7.39
N GLN A 129 -16.11 31.08 -7.98
CA GLN A 129 -15.67 32.19 -8.82
C GLN A 129 -16.56 32.34 -10.06
N LYS A 130 -16.89 31.25 -10.76
CA LYS A 130 -17.84 31.27 -11.89
C LYS A 130 -19.22 31.72 -11.47
N THR A 131 -19.74 31.26 -10.33
CA THR A 131 -21.05 31.67 -9.81
C THR A 131 -21.05 33.17 -9.47
N ASN A 132 -20.01 33.69 -8.85
CA ASN A 132 -19.90 35.13 -8.58
C ASN A 132 -19.89 35.96 -9.86
N ALA A 133 -19.10 35.55 -10.87
CA ALA A 133 -19.07 36.22 -12.15
C ALA A 133 -20.45 36.22 -12.85
N ALA A 134 -21.14 35.09 -12.84
CA ALA A 134 -22.49 34.99 -13.40
C ALA A 134 -23.52 35.85 -12.63
N ILE A 135 -23.40 35.91 -11.30
CA ILE A 135 -24.25 36.78 -10.47
C ILE A 135 -24.00 38.25 -10.80
N ASP A 136 -22.75 38.67 -10.95
CA ASP A 136 -22.40 40.05 -11.28
C ASP A 136 -22.90 40.44 -12.68
N GLU A 137 -22.77 39.55 -13.66
CA GLU A 137 -23.36 39.74 -14.99
C GLU A 137 -24.88 39.86 -14.92
N GLN A 138 -25.55 38.95 -14.21
CA GLN A 138 -27.00 38.98 -14.04
C GLN A 138 -27.47 40.25 -13.31
N ARG A 139 -26.73 40.72 -12.30
CA ARG A 139 -27.00 41.99 -11.61
C ARG A 139 -26.90 43.18 -12.54
N ALA A 140 -25.88 43.22 -13.40
CA ALA A 140 -25.72 44.29 -14.38
C ALA A 140 -26.88 44.30 -15.40
N LEU A 141 -27.26 43.13 -15.90
CA LEU A 141 -28.39 42.98 -16.83
C LEU A 141 -29.72 43.39 -16.19
N LEU A 142 -29.99 42.92 -14.97
CA LEU A 142 -31.18 43.31 -14.22
C LEU A 142 -31.20 44.82 -13.93
N GLY A 143 -30.06 45.40 -13.55
CA GLY A 143 -29.94 46.84 -13.34
C GLY A 143 -30.30 47.64 -14.60
N GLN A 144 -29.80 47.23 -15.77
CA GLN A 144 -30.16 47.85 -17.04
C GLN A 144 -31.63 47.66 -17.41
N ALA A 145 -32.18 46.46 -17.20
CA ALA A 145 -33.58 46.17 -17.47
C ALA A 145 -34.52 47.03 -16.60
N VAL A 146 -34.25 47.08 -15.30
CA VAL A 146 -35.01 47.91 -14.35
C VAL A 146 -34.91 49.38 -14.73
N GLN A 147 -33.71 49.90 -15.05
CA GLN A 147 -33.57 51.28 -15.47
C GLN A 147 -34.38 51.60 -16.73
N LYS A 148 -34.39 50.67 -17.70
CA LYS A 148 -35.18 50.81 -18.93
C LYS A 148 -36.68 50.80 -18.65
N GLU A 149 -37.16 49.93 -17.77
CA GLU A 149 -38.56 49.89 -17.35
C GLU A 149 -38.97 51.17 -16.62
N ILE A 150 -38.15 51.68 -15.70
CA ILE A 150 -38.41 52.96 -15.00
C ILE A 150 -38.53 54.11 -16.00
N VAL A 151 -37.65 54.19 -17.00
CA VAL A 151 -37.72 55.24 -18.03
C VAL A 151 -38.98 55.09 -18.87
N ALA A 152 -39.32 53.86 -19.29
CA ALA A 152 -40.52 53.59 -20.06
C ALA A 152 -41.80 53.95 -19.28
N GLU A 153 -41.86 53.61 -18.00
CA GLU A 153 -42.98 53.93 -17.11
C GLU A 153 -43.07 55.44 -16.86
N LYS A 154 -41.96 56.13 -16.60
CA LYS A 154 -41.92 57.60 -16.50
C LYS A 154 -42.46 58.24 -17.78
N GLN A 155 -42.05 57.76 -18.94
CA GLN A 155 -42.54 58.26 -20.22
C GLN A 155 -44.06 58.06 -20.39
N GLN A 156 -44.57 56.89 -20.01
CA GLN A 156 -46.02 56.62 -20.05
C GLN A 156 -46.80 57.50 -19.07
N LEU A 157 -46.28 57.71 -17.86
CA LEU A 157 -46.87 58.61 -16.87
C LEU A 157 -46.91 60.06 -17.38
N VAL A 158 -45.81 60.54 -17.97
CA VAL A 158 -45.74 61.87 -18.59
C VAL A 158 -46.74 61.97 -19.74
N GLN A 159 -46.81 61.00 -20.65
CA GLN A 159 -47.80 61.00 -21.74
C GLN A 159 -49.25 61.02 -21.24
N ARG A 160 -49.58 60.25 -20.20
CA ARG A 160 -50.91 60.28 -19.59
C ARG A 160 -51.18 61.63 -18.92
N PHE A 161 -50.19 62.20 -18.25
CA PHE A 161 -50.30 63.54 -17.69
C PHE A 161 -50.54 64.57 -18.79
N GLU A 162 -49.79 64.54 -19.89
CA GLU A 162 -49.94 65.42 -21.05
C GLU A 162 -51.32 65.33 -21.72
N GLN A 163 -51.86 64.12 -21.82
CA GLN A 163 -53.19 63.87 -22.39
C GLN A 163 -54.31 64.41 -21.50
N ASN A 164 -54.14 64.29 -20.18
CA ASN A 164 -55.15 64.73 -19.20
C ASN A 164 -54.84 66.11 -18.60
N MET A 165 -53.82 66.82 -19.10
CA MET A 165 -53.31 68.04 -18.48
C MET A 165 -54.39 69.13 -18.39
N THR A 166 -55.20 69.27 -19.42
CA THR A 166 -56.33 70.22 -19.46
C THR A 166 -57.34 69.92 -18.36
N ASP A 167 -57.72 68.65 -18.18
CA ASP A 167 -58.67 68.23 -17.16
C ASP A 167 -58.09 68.34 -15.74
N ILE A 168 -56.81 68.00 -15.57
CA ILE A 168 -56.08 68.12 -14.30
C ILE A 168 -56.02 69.59 -13.88
N VAL A 169 -55.58 70.49 -14.77
CA VAL A 169 -55.53 71.93 -14.52
C VAL A 169 -56.92 72.46 -14.22
N ASN A 170 -57.92 72.10 -15.03
CA ASN A 170 -59.30 72.54 -14.82
C ASN A 170 -59.81 72.13 -13.43
N HIS A 171 -59.60 70.88 -13.01
CA HIS A 171 -59.96 70.40 -11.68
C HIS A 171 -59.29 71.20 -10.56
N TYR A 172 -57.98 71.44 -10.63
CA TYR A 172 -57.25 72.19 -9.61
C TYR A 172 -57.59 73.69 -9.59
N VAL A 173 -57.83 74.33 -10.74
CA VAL A 173 -58.22 75.74 -10.81
C VAL A 173 -59.62 75.95 -10.24
N ILE A 174 -60.59 75.09 -10.58
CA ILE A 174 -61.94 75.15 -10.00
C ILE A 174 -61.90 74.88 -8.48
N ALA A 175 -61.10 73.89 -8.04
CA ALA A 175 -60.97 73.56 -6.62
C ALA A 175 -60.27 74.67 -5.81
N ALA A 176 -59.26 75.33 -6.38
CA ALA A 176 -58.53 76.42 -5.72
C ALA A 176 -59.33 77.72 -5.64
N ILE A 177 -60.23 77.99 -6.59
CA ILE A 177 -60.97 79.26 -6.68
C ILE A 177 -62.37 79.18 -6.02
N GLY A 178 -62.90 77.98 -5.79
CA GLY A 178 -64.01 77.71 -4.87
C GLY A 178 -65.22 78.64 -4.96
N ASN A 179 -66.25 78.27 -5.73
CA ASN A 179 -67.65 78.76 -5.68
C ASN A 179 -67.94 80.28 -5.67
N GLN A 180 -66.96 81.18 -5.75
CA GLN A 180 -67.13 82.62 -5.46
C GLN A 180 -66.74 83.58 -6.59
N ILE A 181 -66.26 83.10 -7.74
CA ILE A 181 -65.93 83.96 -8.89
C ILE A 181 -66.35 83.25 -10.20
N ASP A 182 -67.20 83.92 -11.00
CA ASP A 182 -67.57 83.46 -12.35
C ASP A 182 -66.40 83.77 -13.31
N LEU A 183 -65.57 82.76 -13.57
CA LEU A 183 -64.34 82.85 -14.36
C LEU A 183 -64.43 82.09 -15.68
N ASN A 184 -65.61 81.71 -16.16
CA ASN A 184 -65.72 80.98 -17.43
C ASN A 184 -64.93 81.66 -18.56
N ASP A 185 -65.01 82.99 -18.66
CA ASP A 185 -64.28 83.76 -19.69
C ASP A 185 -62.76 83.86 -19.46
N GLN A 186 -62.30 83.79 -18.20
CA GLN A 186 -60.86 83.87 -17.87
C GLN A 186 -60.19 82.50 -17.84
N LEU A 187 -60.94 81.44 -17.53
CA LEU A 187 -60.49 80.05 -17.60
C LEU A 187 -60.10 79.67 -19.03
N GLU A 188 -60.88 80.10 -20.02
CA GLU A 188 -60.58 79.83 -21.42
C GLU A 188 -59.26 80.50 -21.86
N TYR A 189 -58.99 81.71 -21.36
CA TYR A 189 -57.72 82.39 -21.61
C TYR A 189 -56.54 81.70 -20.91
N ILE A 190 -56.70 81.28 -19.65
CA ILE A 190 -55.66 80.55 -18.89
C ILE A 190 -55.38 79.19 -19.50
N LEU A 191 -56.41 78.47 -19.95
CA LEU A 191 -56.28 77.18 -20.62
C LEU A 191 -55.57 77.35 -21.97
N ALA A 192 -55.91 78.37 -22.75
CA ALA A 192 -55.23 78.68 -24.00
C ALA A 192 -53.73 79.02 -23.78
N ASP A 193 -53.42 79.77 -22.72
CA ASP A 193 -52.04 80.15 -22.40
C ASP A 193 -51.23 78.95 -21.85
N LEU A 194 -51.85 78.08 -21.05
CA LEU A 194 -51.24 76.82 -20.62
C LEU A 194 -51.07 75.83 -21.76
N GLU A 195 -51.98 75.80 -22.73
CA GLU A 195 -51.86 74.98 -23.93
C GLU A 195 -50.74 75.48 -24.85
N ALA A 196 -50.59 76.80 -24.97
CA ALA A 196 -49.48 77.43 -25.70
C ALA A 196 -48.12 77.16 -25.03
N ASN A 197 -48.07 77.09 -23.69
CA ASN A 197 -46.85 76.83 -22.93
C ASN A 197 -46.65 75.34 -22.56
N LYS A 198 -47.50 74.44 -23.08
CA LYS A 198 -47.47 72.99 -22.82
C LYS A 198 -46.09 72.36 -23.03
N ALA A 199 -45.41 72.74 -24.11
CA ALA A 199 -44.09 72.20 -24.45
C ALA A 199 -43.01 72.54 -23.39
N ALA A 200 -43.03 73.76 -22.86
CA ALA A 200 -42.08 74.21 -21.84
C ALA A 200 -42.32 73.51 -20.49
N MET A 201 -43.59 73.30 -20.11
CA MET A 201 -43.93 72.56 -18.89
C MET A 201 -43.50 71.09 -18.96
N ILE A 202 -43.64 70.46 -20.13
CA ILE A 202 -43.18 69.08 -20.35
C ILE A 202 -41.67 68.99 -20.20
N GLU A 203 -40.93 69.95 -20.77
CA GLU A 203 -39.47 70.03 -20.68
C GLU A 203 -38.99 70.17 -19.22
N ASP A 204 -39.65 71.00 -18.43
CA ASP A 204 -39.36 71.14 -16.98
C ASP A 204 -39.62 69.85 -16.19
N ILE A 205 -40.73 69.14 -16.48
CA ILE A 205 -41.08 67.88 -15.80
C ILE A 205 -40.15 66.72 -16.23
N THR A 206 -39.72 66.69 -17.49
CA THR A 206 -38.83 65.65 -18.00
C THR A 206 -37.41 65.82 -17.49
N ASN A 207 -36.91 67.05 -17.47
CA ASN A 207 -35.55 67.37 -17.01
C ASN A 207 -35.43 67.41 -15.49
N GLY A 208 -36.55 67.61 -14.77
CA GLY A 208 -36.59 67.66 -13.30
C GLY A 208 -35.88 68.91 -12.77
N ALA A 209 -36.65 69.84 -12.22
CA ALA A 209 -36.11 70.81 -11.27
C ALA A 209 -35.58 70.12 -10.01
#